data_AF-A0AAR2KLV4-F1
#
_entry.id   AF-A0AAR2KLV4-F1
#
_cell.length_a   1.000
_cell.length_b   1.000
_cell.length_c   1.000
_cell.angle_alpha   90.00
_cell.angle_beta   90.00
_cell.angle_gamma   90.00
#
_symmetry.space_group_name_H-M   'P 1'
#
loop_
_entity.id
_entity.type
_entity.pdbx_description
1 polymer ?
#
loop_
_entity_poly.entity_id
_entity_poly.type
_entity_poly.pdbx_seq_one_letter_code
_entity_poly.pdbx_strand_id
1 'polypeptide(L)'
;MRIFTHLLQSLSSRATVPRKECTCGWSFDRAVADCSLIIERPPTTPSGSPLVIRCKNFQVYQLLLPQEKDCVDIQASLIRLSRPDRYGELFCFSFQPNVDKEEREKAWGFLDLHAEFSRMGIPSNLWHITPANHEYRVCDTYPSELFVPKSASPAVIVGSAKFRSRGRLPVLSYFHRDTSAAVCRSSQPLSGFSARSLEDEQMLQAIMKSNPASEYMYVVDTRPKLNAMANRAAGKGYENEDHYTNIKLHFIGIENIHVMRNSQQKITDVGDMRSPSMGDFLWGLENSGWLKHIKAVLDAGVFIVKAVAEEGVSVLVHCSDGWDRTAQACSVASVLLDPFYRTIRGLMVLIEKDWVSFGHKFSHRYSHLEGDPKEVSPVIDQFLECVWQLMEQFPCAFEFNERFLLQLHTHIHSCQYGNFIGNNGNKVLSAFIFSIIKLQTNDTF
;
A
#
# COMPACT_ATOMS: atom_id res chain seq x y z
N MET A 1 12.64 10.73 -0.35
CA MET A 1 13.63 11.38 0.54
C MET A 1 13.03 12.54 1.31
N ARG A 2 12.45 13.61 0.74
CA ARG A 2 11.84 14.72 1.51
C ARG A 2 10.53 14.42 2.25
N ILE A 3 9.80 13.37 1.86
CA ILE A 3 8.78 12.77 2.75
C ILE A 3 9.40 12.33 4.10
N PHE A 4 10.68 11.99 4.14
CA PHE A 4 11.45 11.75 5.37
C PHE A 4 12.42 12.91 5.73
N THR A 5 12.92 13.73 4.80
CA THR A 5 13.85 14.85 5.06
C THR A 5 13.18 16.17 5.43
N HIS A 6 11.92 16.44 5.04
CA HIS A 6 11.14 17.55 5.63
C HIS A 6 10.79 17.25 7.10
N LEU A 7 10.66 15.97 7.45
CA LEU A 7 10.53 15.51 8.83
C LEU A 7 11.82 15.69 9.65
N LEU A 8 12.99 15.54 9.02
CA LEU A 8 14.27 15.84 9.66
C LEU A 8 14.56 17.34 9.80
N GLN A 9 14.06 18.18 8.89
CA GLN A 9 14.22 19.63 9.02
C GLN A 9 13.32 20.26 10.10
N SER A 10 12.16 19.67 10.43
CA SER A 10 11.32 20.15 11.54
C SER A 10 11.95 19.88 12.92
N LEU A 11 12.88 18.93 13.02
CA LEU A 11 13.65 18.62 14.23
C LEU A 11 14.75 19.66 14.54
N SER A 12 15.04 20.58 13.61
CA SER A 12 15.98 21.68 13.82
C SER A 12 15.34 22.97 14.33
N SER A 13 14.01 23.13 14.23
CA SER A 13 13.34 24.29 14.80
C SER A 13 12.96 24.00 16.25
N ARG A 14 13.79 24.42 17.20
CA ARG A 14 13.35 24.62 18.59
C ARG A 14 12.26 25.69 18.57
N ALA A 15 10.99 25.27 18.55
CA ALA A 15 9.91 26.15 18.97
C ALA A 15 10.04 26.32 20.49
N THR A 16 10.80 27.31 20.94
CA THR A 16 10.56 27.91 22.25
C THR A 16 9.18 28.54 22.18
N VAL A 17 8.17 27.85 22.69
CA VAL A 17 6.83 28.40 22.87
C VAL A 17 6.94 29.46 23.96
N PRO A 18 6.79 30.76 23.65
CA PRO A 18 6.68 31.77 24.69
C PRO A 18 5.35 31.56 25.40
N ARG A 19 5.32 31.72 26.72
CA ARG A 19 4.07 31.81 27.49
C ARG A 19 3.21 32.93 26.92
N LYS A 20 2.25 32.61 26.06
CA LYS A 20 1.06 33.39 25.72
C LYS A 20 0.08 32.45 25.02
N GLU A 21 -1.07 32.27 25.66
CA GLU A 21 -2.33 31.67 25.18
C GLU A 21 -2.25 30.88 23.87
N CYS A 22 -2.29 29.55 23.98
CA CYS A 22 -2.50 28.64 22.86
C CYS A 22 -3.78 28.99 22.11
N THR A 23 -3.65 29.68 20.98
CA THR A 23 -4.70 29.86 19.97
C THR A 23 -4.45 29.01 18.72
N CYS A 24 -3.44 28.14 18.73
CA CYS A 24 -3.29 27.08 17.71
C CYS A 24 -4.19 25.89 18.10
N GLY A 25 -5.18 25.60 17.26
CA GLY A 25 -6.18 24.54 17.45
C GLY A 25 -5.61 23.12 17.43
N TRP A 26 -4.85 22.76 18.46
CA TRP A 26 -4.55 21.39 18.82
C TRP A 26 -5.80 20.76 19.45
N SER A 27 -6.58 20.02 18.66
CA SER A 27 -7.57 19.12 19.24
C SER A 27 -6.85 17.86 19.70
N PHE A 28 -6.99 17.53 20.98
CA PHE A 28 -6.38 16.35 21.62
C PHE A 28 -6.74 15.06 20.88
N ASP A 29 -7.94 14.98 20.31
CA ASP A 29 -8.44 13.84 19.54
C ASP A 29 -7.71 13.64 18.20
N ARG A 30 -7.32 14.73 17.52
CA ARG A 30 -6.58 14.66 16.26
C ARG A 30 -5.14 14.19 16.48
N ALA A 31 -4.52 14.68 17.55
CA ALA A 31 -3.20 14.22 17.97
C ALA A 31 -3.23 12.74 18.36
N VAL A 32 -4.24 12.27 19.10
CA VAL A 32 -4.38 10.87 19.50
C VAL A 32 -4.56 9.92 18.29
N ALA A 33 -5.29 10.35 17.26
CA ALA A 33 -5.51 9.58 16.04
C ALA A 33 -4.24 9.49 15.16
N ASP A 34 -3.42 10.55 15.14
CA ASP A 34 -2.16 10.64 14.39
C ASP A 34 -0.92 10.11 15.16
N CYS A 35 -1.00 10.06 16.49
CA CYS A 35 0.14 9.84 17.39
C CYS A 35 -0.15 8.59 18.23
N SER A 36 0.46 7.44 17.95
CA SER A 36 1.86 7.25 18.31
C SER A 36 2.27 5.80 18.05
N LEU A 37 3.57 5.58 17.81
CA LEU A 37 4.20 4.26 17.79
C LEU A 37 4.76 3.93 19.19
N ILE A 38 5.29 4.95 19.88
CA ILE A 38 6.01 4.83 21.14
C ILE A 38 5.77 6.09 21.99
N ILE A 39 5.39 5.91 23.25
CA ILE A 39 5.24 6.98 24.25
C ILE A 39 6.22 6.68 25.39
N GLU A 40 7.24 7.51 25.53
CA GLU A 40 8.32 7.32 26.50
C GLU A 40 8.27 8.40 27.59
N ARG A 41 8.60 7.99 28.81
CA ARG A 41 8.75 8.89 29.96
C ARG A 41 10.19 8.81 30.46
N PRO A 42 11.09 9.68 29.97
CA PRO A 42 12.43 9.80 30.52
C PRO A 42 12.40 10.19 32.01
N PRO A 43 13.51 10.03 32.75
CA PRO A 43 13.57 10.39 34.16
C PRO A 43 13.15 11.84 34.43
N THR A 44 12.40 12.04 35.51
CA THR A 44 11.96 13.37 35.96
C THR A 44 13.17 14.26 36.23
N THR A 45 13.04 15.53 35.86
CA THR A 45 14.08 16.57 36.06
C THR A 45 13.58 17.60 37.07
N PRO A 46 14.46 18.42 37.69
CA PRO A 46 14.03 19.54 38.53
C PRO A 46 13.12 20.55 37.80
N SER A 47 13.19 20.60 36.47
CA SER A 47 12.35 21.43 35.61
C SER A 47 10.99 20.84 35.25
N GLY A 48 10.73 19.57 35.60
CA GLY A 48 9.48 18.87 35.30
C GLY A 48 9.66 17.43 34.83
N SER A 49 8.55 16.75 34.54
CA SER A 49 8.47 15.40 34.02
C SER A 49 8.39 15.41 32.48
N PRO A 50 9.41 14.91 31.77
CA PRO A 50 9.41 14.86 30.31
C PRO A 50 8.52 13.72 29.80
N LEU A 51 7.80 13.99 28.70
CA LEU A 51 7.03 13.01 27.94
C LEU A 51 7.40 13.12 26.46
N VAL A 52 7.86 12.02 25.87
CA VAL A 52 8.25 11.95 24.46
C VAL A 52 7.23 11.12 23.71
N ILE A 53 6.59 11.72 22.71
CA ILE A 53 5.59 11.08 21.85
C ILE A 53 6.20 10.94 20.47
N ARG A 54 6.39 9.70 20.01
CA ARG A 54 6.90 9.38 18.67
C ARG A 54 5.76 8.93 17.79
N CYS A 55 5.52 9.65 16.71
CA CYS A 55 4.39 9.46 15.83
C CYS A 55 4.72 8.53 14.66
N LYS A 56 3.69 7.92 14.07
CA LYS A 56 3.86 7.02 12.91
C LYS A 56 4.34 7.78 11.66
N ASN A 57 4.12 9.10 11.64
CA ASN A 57 4.62 10.02 10.63
C ASN A 57 6.03 10.57 10.95
N PHE A 58 6.82 9.91 11.79
CA PHE A 58 8.18 10.32 12.19
C PHE A 58 8.30 11.64 12.96
N GLN A 59 7.19 12.30 13.31
CA GLN A 59 7.23 13.46 14.19
C GLN A 59 7.52 13.04 15.63
N VAL A 60 8.32 13.84 16.33
CA VAL A 60 8.63 13.63 17.75
C VAL A 60 8.22 14.86 18.54
N TYR A 61 7.25 14.69 19.43
CA TYR A 61 6.82 15.73 20.35
C TYR A 61 7.45 15.50 21.71
N GLN A 62 8.09 16.55 22.26
CA GLN A 62 8.65 16.53 23.60
C GLN A 62 7.89 17.52 24.47
N LEU A 63 7.13 17.01 25.42
CA LEU A 63 6.35 17.79 26.38
C LEU A 63 7.08 17.77 27.72
N LEU A 64 7.13 18.92 28.40
CA LEU A 64 7.65 19.04 29.76
C LEU A 64 6.50 19.40 30.70
N LEU A 65 6.06 18.42 31.49
CA LEU A 65 4.91 18.56 32.37
C LEU A 65 5.36 18.97 33.78
N PRO A 66 4.75 19.98 34.41
CA PRO A 66 5.20 20.46 35.73
C PRO A 66 5.09 19.41 36.84
N GLN A 67 4.04 18.57 36.81
CA GLN A 67 3.80 17.53 37.81
C GLN A 67 4.00 16.14 37.21
N GLU A 68 4.69 15.26 37.94
CA GLU A 68 4.87 13.87 37.52
C GLU A 68 3.53 13.13 37.43
N LYS A 69 2.58 13.42 38.33
CA LYS A 69 1.25 12.82 38.32
C LYS A 69 0.53 13.08 36.99
N ASP A 70 0.48 14.34 36.55
CA ASP A 70 -0.14 14.70 35.27
C ASP A 70 0.53 13.97 34.09
N CYS A 71 1.85 13.81 34.14
CA CYS A 71 2.60 13.05 33.14
C CYS A 71 2.21 11.58 33.07
N VAL A 72 2.01 10.93 34.22
CA VAL A 72 1.56 9.54 34.29
C VAL A 72 0.13 9.42 33.74
N ASP A 73 -0.78 10.32 34.13
CA ASP A 73 -2.18 10.29 33.71
C ASP A 73 -2.33 10.55 32.21
N ILE A 74 -1.56 11.51 31.66
CA ILE A 74 -1.51 11.79 30.22
C ILE A 74 -0.92 10.60 29.46
N GLN A 75 0.19 10.02 29.93
CA GLN A 75 0.80 8.85 29.29
C GLN A 75 -0.18 7.67 29.22
N ALA A 76 -0.84 7.35 30.33
CA ALA A 76 -1.82 6.27 30.37
C ALA A 76 -2.99 6.52 29.41
N SER A 77 -3.47 7.76 29.33
CA SER A 77 -4.53 8.16 28.40
C SER A 77 -4.11 8.03 26.94
N LEU A 78 -2.90 8.48 26.59
CA LEU A 78 -2.36 8.39 25.23
C LEU A 78 -2.14 6.92 24.81
N ILE A 79 -1.61 6.07 25.69
CA ILE A 79 -1.43 4.64 25.40
C ILE A 79 -2.78 3.98 25.11
N ARG A 80 -3.79 4.24 25.94
CA ARG A 80 -5.14 3.68 25.76
C ARG A 80 -5.77 4.14 24.45
N LEU A 81 -5.67 5.42 24.12
CA LEU A 81 -6.35 5.97 22.95
C LEU A 81 -5.63 5.70 21.62
N SER A 82 -4.30 5.50 21.65
CA SER A 82 -3.50 5.19 20.45
C SER A 82 -3.50 3.70 20.07
N ARG A 83 -4.08 2.83 20.92
CA ARG A 83 -4.17 1.38 20.73
C ARG A 83 -5.60 0.88 20.93
N PRO A 84 -6.54 1.24 20.05
CA PRO A 84 -7.90 0.70 20.11
C PRO A 84 -7.89 -0.81 19.81
N ASP A 85 -8.74 -1.56 20.52
CA ASP A 85 -8.89 -3.01 20.35
C ASP A 85 -9.90 -3.34 19.25
N ARG A 86 -10.83 -2.41 18.99
CA ARG A 86 -11.97 -2.63 18.11
C ARG A 86 -12.10 -1.50 17.10
N TYR A 87 -12.55 -1.85 15.90
CA TYR A 87 -12.78 -0.87 14.84
C TYR A 87 -13.70 0.28 15.28
N GLY A 88 -14.77 0.01 16.03
CA GLY A 88 -15.70 1.05 16.48
C GLY A 88 -15.11 2.11 17.41
N GLU A 89 -13.89 1.89 17.91
CA GLU A 89 -13.15 2.85 18.75
C GLU A 89 -12.21 3.74 17.93
N LEU A 90 -12.05 3.48 16.62
CA LEU A 90 -11.25 4.31 15.74
C LEU A 90 -11.87 5.69 15.57
N PHE A 91 -11.00 6.69 15.39
CA PHE A 91 -11.40 8.09 15.28
C PHE A 91 -12.42 8.34 14.16
N CYS A 92 -12.30 7.67 13.02
CA CYS A 92 -13.25 7.79 11.91
C CYS A 92 -14.71 7.52 12.31
N PHE A 93 -15.00 6.69 13.32
CA PHE A 93 -16.39 6.44 13.76
C PHE A 93 -16.94 7.53 14.69
N SER A 94 -16.05 8.28 15.33
CA SER A 94 -16.41 9.42 16.19
C SER A 94 -16.34 10.76 15.44
N PHE A 95 -15.65 10.80 14.30
CA PHE A 95 -15.46 12.00 13.49
C PHE A 95 -16.76 12.43 12.79
N GLN A 96 -17.29 13.60 13.16
CA GLN A 96 -18.45 14.22 12.50
C GLN A 96 -18.00 15.45 11.71
N PRO A 97 -17.76 15.33 10.39
CA PRO A 97 -17.51 16.50 9.58
C PRO A 97 -18.79 17.34 9.47
N ASN A 98 -18.65 18.67 9.45
CA ASN A 98 -19.73 19.63 9.16
C ASN A 98 -20.13 19.58 7.67
N VAL A 99 -20.54 18.40 7.19
CA VAL A 99 -20.96 18.14 5.81
C VAL A 99 -22.23 17.32 5.84
N ASP A 100 -23.15 17.66 4.95
CA ASP A 100 -24.45 17.01 4.85
C ASP A 100 -24.31 15.49 4.56
N LYS A 101 -25.27 14.71 5.08
CA LYS A 101 -25.26 13.25 4.96
C LYS A 101 -25.31 12.80 3.50
N GLU A 102 -26.08 13.47 2.65
CA GLU A 102 -26.25 13.09 1.24
C GLU A 102 -24.96 13.34 0.44
N GLU A 103 -24.25 14.44 0.72
CA GLU A 103 -22.93 14.70 0.13
C GLU A 103 -21.90 13.64 0.54
N ARG A 104 -21.95 13.16 1.79
CA ARG A 104 -21.08 12.08 2.26
C ARG A 104 -21.38 10.78 1.52
N GLU A 105 -22.65 10.41 1.36
CA GLU A 105 -23.05 9.21 0.62
C GLU A 105 -22.63 9.28 -0.86
N LYS A 106 -22.78 10.44 -1.51
CA LYS A 106 -22.28 10.67 -2.87
C LYS A 106 -20.76 10.54 -2.98
N ALA A 107 -20.01 10.93 -1.94
CA ALA A 107 -18.56 10.79 -1.93
C ALA A 107 -18.09 9.32 -1.92
N TRP A 108 -18.89 8.38 -1.41
CA TRP A 108 -18.61 6.94 -1.52
C TRP A 108 -18.79 6.43 -2.95
N GLY A 109 -19.76 6.97 -3.68
CA GLY A 109 -20.00 6.65 -5.09
C GLY A 109 -19.01 7.30 -6.07
N PHE A 110 -18.00 8.02 -5.57
CA PHE A 110 -16.99 8.67 -6.42
C PHE A 110 -16.18 7.68 -7.25
N LEU A 111 -16.04 6.44 -6.77
CA LEU A 111 -15.23 5.39 -7.36
C LEU A 111 -16.09 4.25 -7.87
N ASP A 112 -16.22 4.18 -9.17
CA ASP A 112 -16.80 3.05 -9.88
C ASP A 112 -15.68 2.25 -10.56
N LEU A 113 -15.36 1.07 -10.00
CA LEU A 113 -14.34 0.18 -10.58
C LEU A 113 -14.75 -0.32 -11.97
N HIS A 114 -16.05 -0.51 -12.22
CA HIS A 114 -16.53 -0.87 -13.55
C HIS A 114 -16.23 0.24 -14.56
N ALA A 115 -16.42 1.51 -14.18
CA ALA A 115 -16.02 2.65 -15.01
C ALA A 115 -14.51 2.70 -15.26
N GLU A 116 -13.67 2.31 -14.30
CA GLU A 116 -12.22 2.26 -14.48
C GLU A 116 -11.79 1.20 -15.50
N PHE A 117 -12.32 -0.02 -15.40
CA PHE A 117 -12.05 -1.05 -16.42
C PHE A 117 -12.65 -0.66 -17.78
N SER A 118 -13.80 0.00 -17.80
CA SER A 118 -14.42 0.54 -19.03
C SER A 118 -13.53 1.58 -19.70
N ARG A 119 -12.85 2.45 -18.93
CA ARG A 119 -11.86 3.41 -19.45
C ARG A 119 -10.71 2.72 -20.19
N MET A 120 -10.31 1.54 -19.73
CA MET A 120 -9.31 0.68 -20.40
C MET A 120 -9.89 -0.12 -21.58
N GLY A 121 -11.19 -0.04 -21.85
CA GLY A 121 -11.86 -0.79 -22.91
C GLY A 121 -12.26 -2.22 -22.51
N ILE A 122 -12.44 -2.48 -21.21
CA ILE A 122 -12.87 -3.77 -20.67
C ILE A 122 -14.26 -3.63 -20.02
N PRO A 123 -15.24 -4.50 -20.31
CA PRO A 123 -15.15 -5.77 -21.05
C PRO A 123 -14.91 -5.59 -22.55
N SER A 124 -14.33 -6.63 -23.17
CA SER A 124 -14.00 -6.71 -24.60
C SER A 124 -14.32 -8.09 -25.16
N ASN A 125 -13.89 -8.38 -26.40
CA ASN A 125 -14.04 -9.70 -27.00
C ASN A 125 -13.19 -10.78 -26.29
N LEU A 126 -12.11 -10.40 -25.60
CA LEU A 126 -11.15 -11.31 -24.97
C LEU A 126 -11.17 -11.27 -23.44
N TRP A 127 -11.77 -10.24 -22.85
CA TRP A 127 -11.83 -10.03 -21.41
C TRP A 127 -13.26 -9.72 -20.97
N HIS A 128 -13.68 -10.27 -19.84
CA HIS A 128 -15.02 -10.04 -19.31
C HIS A 128 -15.02 -9.98 -17.78
N ILE A 129 -16.09 -9.42 -17.23
CA ILE A 129 -16.42 -9.51 -15.81
C ILE A 129 -17.01 -10.89 -15.49
N THR A 130 -16.58 -11.50 -14.37
CA THR A 130 -17.13 -12.76 -13.88
C THR A 130 -17.87 -12.56 -12.55
N PRO A 131 -19.06 -13.16 -12.37
CA PRO A 131 -19.80 -13.11 -11.11
C PRO A 131 -19.25 -14.06 -10.05
N ALA A 132 -18.17 -14.80 -10.36
CA ALA A 132 -17.65 -15.88 -9.52
C ALA A 132 -17.33 -15.45 -8.08
N ASN A 133 -16.99 -14.18 -7.86
CA ASN A 133 -16.65 -13.66 -6.54
C ASN A 133 -17.67 -12.66 -5.96
N HIS A 134 -18.88 -12.54 -6.51
CA HIS A 134 -19.89 -11.58 -6.01
C HIS A 134 -20.19 -11.72 -4.51
N GLU A 135 -20.17 -12.96 -4.01
CA GLU A 135 -20.36 -13.29 -2.59
C GLU A 135 -19.05 -13.64 -1.88
N TYR A 136 -17.90 -13.31 -2.47
CA TYR A 136 -16.57 -13.52 -1.90
C TYR A 136 -16.21 -14.99 -1.58
N ARG A 137 -16.91 -15.94 -2.22
CA ARG A 137 -16.74 -17.38 -2.00
C ARG A 137 -15.47 -17.93 -2.66
N VAL A 138 -15.03 -17.33 -3.76
CA VAL A 138 -13.82 -17.76 -4.49
C VAL A 138 -12.57 -17.18 -3.83
N CYS A 139 -12.63 -15.90 -3.44
CA CYS A 139 -11.57 -15.23 -2.72
C CYS A 139 -12.13 -14.10 -1.84
N ASP A 140 -11.97 -14.24 -0.53
CA ASP A 140 -12.46 -13.31 0.51
C ASP A 140 -11.60 -12.04 0.69
N THR A 141 -10.53 -11.92 -0.08
CA THR A 141 -9.60 -10.78 -0.06
C THR A 141 -9.50 -10.06 -1.41
N TYR A 142 -10.29 -10.49 -2.39
CA TYR A 142 -10.44 -9.86 -3.70
C TYR A 142 -11.74 -9.08 -3.77
N PRO A 143 -11.87 -8.14 -4.73
CA PRO A 143 -13.14 -7.47 -4.97
C PRO A 143 -14.22 -8.45 -5.42
N SER A 144 -15.49 -8.05 -5.26
CA SER A 144 -16.66 -8.85 -5.67
C SER A 144 -16.68 -9.11 -7.18
N GLU A 145 -16.31 -8.10 -7.95
CA GLU A 145 -16.22 -8.14 -9.41
C GLU A 145 -14.78 -8.42 -9.84
N LEU A 146 -14.59 -9.44 -10.67
CA LEU A 146 -13.28 -9.82 -11.20
C LEU A 146 -13.29 -9.81 -12.71
N PHE A 147 -12.17 -9.39 -13.30
CA PHE A 147 -11.99 -9.34 -14.75
C PHE A 147 -11.03 -10.44 -15.19
N VAL A 148 -11.52 -11.34 -16.04
CA VAL A 148 -10.82 -12.57 -16.45
C VAL A 148 -10.96 -12.81 -17.97
N PRO A 149 -10.08 -13.62 -18.57
CA PRO A 149 -10.22 -13.99 -19.98
C PRO A 149 -11.60 -14.58 -20.30
N LYS A 150 -12.19 -14.20 -21.44
CA LYS A 150 -13.49 -14.72 -21.88
C LYS A 150 -13.47 -16.23 -22.13
N SER A 151 -12.31 -16.79 -22.47
CA SER A 151 -12.11 -18.22 -22.66
C SER A 151 -11.96 -19.02 -21.35
N ALA A 152 -11.82 -18.36 -20.20
CA ALA A 152 -11.73 -19.04 -18.91
C ALA A 152 -13.12 -19.50 -18.44
N SER A 153 -13.31 -20.81 -18.35
CA SER A 153 -14.58 -21.39 -17.87
C SER A 153 -14.74 -21.22 -16.35
N PRO A 154 -15.96 -21.32 -15.79
CA PRO A 154 -16.16 -21.30 -14.34
C PRO A 154 -15.34 -22.37 -13.60
N ALA A 155 -15.16 -23.55 -14.20
CA ALA A 155 -14.33 -24.61 -13.63
C ALA A 155 -12.84 -24.21 -13.58
N VAL A 156 -12.33 -23.55 -14.63
CA VAL A 156 -10.96 -23.01 -14.68
C VAL A 156 -10.75 -21.96 -13.59
N ILE A 157 -11.70 -21.03 -13.45
CA ILE A 157 -11.65 -19.96 -12.45
C ILE A 157 -11.60 -20.54 -11.03
N VAL A 158 -12.52 -21.45 -10.69
CA VAL A 158 -12.59 -22.07 -9.36
C VAL A 158 -11.39 -22.99 -9.10
N GLY A 159 -10.94 -23.75 -10.10
CA GLY A 159 -9.79 -24.63 -9.98
C GLY A 159 -8.48 -23.87 -9.77
N SER A 160 -8.24 -22.81 -10.56
CA SER A 160 -7.10 -21.92 -10.36
C SER A 160 -7.12 -21.27 -8.99
N ALA A 161 -8.28 -20.78 -8.52
CA ALA A 161 -8.39 -20.22 -7.17
C ALA A 161 -8.00 -21.24 -6.08
N LYS A 162 -8.45 -22.50 -6.17
CA LYS A 162 -8.06 -23.55 -5.21
C LYS A 162 -6.56 -23.84 -5.21
N PHE A 163 -5.89 -23.68 -6.35
CA PHE A 163 -4.45 -23.88 -6.48
C PHE A 163 -3.61 -22.64 -6.12
N ARG A 164 -4.24 -21.48 -5.93
CA ARG A 164 -3.57 -20.22 -5.61
C ARG A 164 -3.73 -19.91 -4.14
N SER A 165 -2.66 -19.42 -3.51
CA SER A 165 -2.67 -19.15 -2.08
C SER A 165 -3.81 -18.19 -1.70
N ARG A 166 -4.67 -18.61 -0.76
CA ARG A 166 -5.84 -17.83 -0.31
C ARG A 166 -6.89 -17.55 -1.40
N GLY A 167 -6.97 -18.38 -2.43
CA GLY A 167 -7.96 -18.18 -3.49
C GLY A 167 -7.62 -17.05 -4.47
N ARG A 168 -6.49 -16.36 -4.30
CA ARG A 168 -6.11 -15.17 -5.06
C ARG A 168 -5.58 -15.56 -6.44
N LEU A 169 -6.51 -15.98 -7.30
CA LEU A 169 -6.32 -16.39 -8.67
C LEU A 169 -5.78 -15.25 -9.57
N PRO A 170 -5.18 -15.56 -10.72
CA PRO A 170 -4.83 -14.60 -11.76
C PRO A 170 -6.05 -13.80 -12.24
N VAL A 171 -6.01 -12.48 -12.10
CA VAL A 171 -7.04 -11.56 -12.59
C VAL A 171 -6.43 -10.29 -13.15
N LEU A 172 -7.15 -9.60 -14.02
CA LEU A 172 -6.68 -8.37 -14.66
C LEU A 172 -6.50 -7.23 -13.63
N SER A 173 -5.36 -6.55 -13.71
CA SER A 173 -5.03 -5.35 -12.92
C SER A 173 -4.98 -4.10 -13.79
N TYR A 174 -4.48 -4.23 -15.02
CA TYR A 174 -4.37 -3.16 -16.01
C TYR A 174 -4.36 -3.76 -17.43
N PHE A 175 -4.98 -3.07 -18.40
CA PHE A 175 -5.00 -3.44 -19.80
C PHE A 175 -4.43 -2.31 -20.67
N HIS A 176 -3.35 -2.60 -21.39
CA HIS A 176 -2.70 -1.63 -22.25
C HIS A 176 -3.32 -1.67 -23.66
N ARG A 177 -4.10 -0.65 -23.99
CA ARG A 177 -4.92 -0.61 -25.20
C ARG A 177 -4.10 -0.70 -26.50
N ASP A 178 -2.94 -0.05 -26.53
CA ASP A 178 -2.16 0.09 -27.76
C ASP A 178 -1.48 -1.22 -28.18
N THR A 179 -1.06 -2.03 -27.20
CA THR A 179 -0.39 -3.32 -27.46
C THR A 179 -1.29 -4.53 -27.20
N SER A 180 -2.49 -4.33 -26.67
CA SER A 180 -3.38 -5.39 -26.16
C SER A 180 -2.76 -6.28 -25.07
N ALA A 181 -1.64 -5.86 -24.49
CA ALA A 181 -0.98 -6.58 -23.41
C ALA A 181 -1.68 -6.29 -22.06
N ALA A 182 -1.73 -7.32 -21.21
CA ALA A 182 -2.38 -7.24 -19.91
C ALA A 182 -1.37 -7.35 -18.77
N VAL A 183 -1.55 -6.56 -17.71
CA VAL A 183 -0.96 -6.82 -16.40
C VAL A 183 -2.00 -7.53 -15.55
N CYS A 184 -1.73 -8.78 -15.20
CA CYS A 184 -2.52 -9.58 -14.29
C CYS A 184 -1.83 -9.68 -12.93
N ARG A 185 -2.60 -9.96 -11.88
CA ARG A 185 -2.10 -10.15 -10.52
C ARG A 185 -2.65 -11.43 -9.89
N SER A 186 -1.85 -12.05 -9.03
CA SER A 186 -2.26 -13.23 -8.23
C SER A 186 -1.42 -13.39 -6.96
N SER A 187 -1.70 -14.45 -6.22
CA SER A 187 -0.80 -15.04 -5.23
C SER A 187 0.04 -16.17 -5.84
N GLN A 188 1.02 -16.66 -5.09
CA GLN A 188 1.80 -17.82 -5.51
C GLN A 188 0.95 -19.08 -5.70
N PRO A 189 1.35 -19.98 -6.62
CA PRO A 189 0.75 -21.30 -6.73
C PRO A 189 1.10 -22.19 -5.52
N LEU A 190 0.24 -23.15 -5.24
CA LEU A 190 0.41 -24.21 -4.25
C LEU A 190 1.13 -25.42 -4.86
N SER A 191 2.21 -25.15 -5.61
CA SER A 191 2.92 -26.16 -6.41
C SER A 191 3.74 -27.15 -5.59
N GLY A 192 4.17 -26.77 -4.39
CA GLY A 192 5.18 -27.50 -3.63
C GLY A 192 6.34 -27.96 -4.52
N PHE A 193 6.76 -29.20 -4.34
CA PHE A 193 7.77 -29.80 -5.22
C PHE A 193 7.21 -30.27 -6.56
N SER A 194 5.99 -30.84 -6.58
CA SER A 194 5.43 -31.58 -7.72
C SER A 194 3.93 -31.39 -7.95
N ALA A 195 3.21 -30.66 -7.09
CA ALA A 195 1.78 -30.43 -7.27
C ALA A 195 1.53 -29.57 -8.51
N ARG A 196 0.44 -29.88 -9.21
CA ARG A 196 0.03 -29.23 -10.45
C ARG A 196 -1.48 -29.02 -10.42
N SER A 197 -1.94 -28.03 -11.17
CA SER A 197 -3.36 -27.83 -11.47
C SER A 197 -3.53 -27.56 -12.95
N LEU A 198 -4.28 -28.46 -13.61
CA LEU A 198 -4.62 -28.28 -15.01
C LEU A 198 -5.43 -27.00 -15.22
N GLU A 199 -6.30 -26.67 -14.27
CA GLU A 199 -7.12 -25.46 -14.30
C GLU A 199 -6.27 -24.20 -14.19
N ASP A 200 -5.24 -24.17 -13.34
CA ASP A 200 -4.33 -23.03 -13.25
C ASP A 200 -3.44 -22.89 -14.50
N GLU A 201 -2.95 -24.01 -15.04
CA GLU A 201 -2.25 -24.04 -16.33
C GLU A 201 -3.16 -23.48 -17.47
N GLN A 202 -4.42 -23.90 -17.52
CA GLN A 202 -5.43 -23.38 -18.46
C GLN A 202 -5.75 -21.90 -18.24
N MET A 203 -5.74 -21.43 -16.99
CA MET A 203 -5.96 -20.02 -16.66
C MET A 203 -4.85 -19.12 -17.23
N LEU A 204 -3.58 -19.52 -17.04
CA LEU A 204 -2.44 -18.77 -17.59
C LEU A 204 -2.43 -18.83 -19.12
N GLN A 205 -2.76 -19.98 -19.70
CA GLN A 205 -2.93 -20.13 -21.15
C GLN A 205 -4.05 -19.22 -21.69
N ALA A 206 -5.16 -19.06 -20.96
CA ALA A 206 -6.24 -18.15 -21.35
C ALA A 206 -5.78 -16.68 -21.30
N ILE A 207 -5.00 -16.28 -20.30
CA ILE A 207 -4.43 -14.92 -20.21
C ILE A 207 -3.48 -14.65 -21.38
N MET A 208 -2.59 -15.59 -21.67
CA MET A 208 -1.66 -15.48 -22.79
C MET A 208 -2.42 -15.35 -24.12
N LYS A 209 -3.40 -16.22 -24.39
CA LYS A 209 -4.21 -16.19 -25.61
C LYS A 209 -5.12 -14.96 -25.74
N SER A 210 -5.40 -14.28 -24.63
CA SER A 210 -6.07 -12.97 -24.64
C SER A 210 -5.16 -11.82 -25.09
N ASN A 211 -3.93 -12.12 -25.52
CA ASN A 211 -3.06 -11.24 -26.28
C ASN A 211 -2.56 -11.97 -27.55
N PRO A 212 -3.28 -11.82 -28.69
CA PRO A 212 -2.93 -12.52 -29.93
C PRO A 212 -1.58 -12.11 -30.55
N ALA A 213 -0.97 -11.02 -30.09
CA ALA A 213 0.29 -10.52 -30.62
C ALA A 213 1.53 -11.20 -30.02
N SER A 214 1.36 -12.02 -28.97
CA SER A 214 2.46 -12.71 -28.29
C SER A 214 2.19 -14.20 -28.12
N GLU A 215 3.22 -15.02 -28.37
CA GLU A 215 3.18 -16.48 -28.16
C GLU A 215 3.61 -16.92 -26.75
N TYR A 216 3.99 -15.96 -25.90
CA TYR A 216 4.37 -16.20 -24.51
C TYR A 216 3.89 -15.09 -23.58
N MET A 217 3.95 -15.33 -22.28
CA MET A 217 3.73 -14.32 -21.24
C MET A 217 4.85 -14.34 -20.19
N TYR A 218 5.08 -13.21 -19.53
CA TYR A 218 5.98 -13.19 -18.36
C TYR A 218 5.22 -13.57 -17.10
N VAL A 219 5.87 -14.30 -16.21
CA VAL A 219 5.47 -14.43 -14.81
C VAL A 219 6.54 -13.72 -13.98
N VAL A 220 6.14 -12.67 -13.27
CA VAL A 220 7.03 -11.87 -12.43
C VAL A 220 6.77 -12.23 -10.97
N ASP A 221 7.65 -13.06 -10.42
CA ASP A 221 7.71 -13.30 -8.99
C ASP A 221 8.55 -12.19 -8.35
N THR A 222 7.88 -11.31 -7.63
CA THR A 222 8.56 -10.16 -7.01
C THR A 222 9.53 -10.56 -5.89
N ARG A 223 9.52 -11.81 -5.41
CA ARG A 223 10.40 -12.27 -4.32
C ARG A 223 11.84 -12.48 -4.80
N PRO A 224 12.82 -12.44 -3.88
CA PRO A 224 14.12 -13.07 -4.13
C PRO A 224 13.93 -14.57 -4.39
N LYS A 225 14.68 -15.10 -5.36
CA LYS A 225 14.60 -16.52 -5.75
C LYS A 225 14.76 -17.47 -4.55
N LEU A 226 15.66 -17.16 -3.62
CA LEU A 226 15.85 -17.96 -2.40
C LEU A 226 14.58 -18.03 -1.54
N ASN A 227 13.88 -16.91 -1.37
CA ASN A 227 12.63 -16.87 -0.61
C ASN A 227 11.50 -17.62 -1.33
N ALA A 228 11.48 -17.58 -2.67
CA ALA A 228 10.55 -18.38 -3.47
C ALA A 228 10.81 -19.88 -3.33
N MET A 229 12.09 -20.31 -3.34
CA MET A 229 12.49 -21.69 -3.08
C MET A 229 12.12 -22.16 -1.67
N ALA A 230 12.31 -21.32 -0.65
CA ALA A 230 11.88 -21.63 0.72
C ALA A 230 10.37 -21.84 0.83
N ASN A 231 9.57 -21.01 0.14
CA ASN A 231 8.11 -21.20 0.07
C ASN A 231 7.73 -22.49 -0.69
N ARG A 232 8.50 -22.85 -1.73
CA ARG A 232 8.32 -24.10 -2.46
C ARG A 232 8.47 -25.31 -1.55
N ALA A 233 9.47 -25.30 -0.66
CA ALA A 233 9.65 -26.35 0.35
C ALA A 233 8.49 -26.45 1.35
N ALA A 234 7.75 -25.37 1.58
CA ALA A 234 6.58 -25.31 2.45
C ALA A 234 5.24 -25.64 1.74
N GLY A 235 5.29 -26.26 0.54
CA GLY A 235 4.09 -26.65 -0.22
C GLY A 235 3.47 -25.52 -1.06
N LYS A 236 4.13 -24.37 -1.16
CA LYS A 236 3.74 -23.27 -2.06
C LYS A 236 4.71 -23.23 -3.26
N GLY A 237 5.15 -22.07 -3.73
CA GLY A 237 6.24 -22.01 -4.70
C GLY A 237 6.00 -21.02 -5.82
N TYR A 238 6.34 -21.45 -7.03
CA TYR A 238 6.31 -20.66 -8.26
C TYR A 238 6.09 -21.62 -9.44
N GLU A 239 5.68 -21.09 -10.56
CA GLU A 239 5.31 -21.81 -11.77
C GLU A 239 6.54 -22.56 -12.34
N ASN A 240 6.39 -23.85 -12.61
CA ASN A 240 7.43 -24.63 -13.29
C ASN A 240 7.28 -24.48 -14.81
N GLU A 241 8.30 -23.96 -15.49
CA GLU A 241 8.31 -23.74 -16.94
C GLU A 241 8.11 -25.04 -17.75
N ASP A 242 8.41 -26.21 -17.17
CA ASP A 242 8.11 -27.52 -17.80
C ASP A 242 6.59 -27.81 -17.89
N HIS A 243 5.79 -27.25 -16.98
CA HIS A 243 4.35 -27.49 -16.89
C HIS A 243 3.55 -26.33 -17.47
N TYR A 244 3.97 -25.10 -17.18
CA TYR A 244 3.40 -23.89 -17.74
C TYR A 244 4.12 -23.59 -19.05
N THR A 245 3.71 -24.27 -20.12
CA THR A 245 4.26 -24.00 -21.44
C THR A 245 4.02 -22.52 -21.80
N ASN A 246 4.98 -21.88 -22.47
CA ASN A 246 4.87 -20.49 -22.94
C ASN A 246 4.87 -19.41 -21.85
N ILE A 247 5.39 -19.70 -20.65
CA ILE A 247 5.75 -18.65 -19.69
C ILE A 247 7.25 -18.40 -19.69
N LYS A 248 7.64 -17.18 -19.30
CA LYS A 248 9.01 -16.83 -18.91
C LYS A 248 9.00 -16.34 -17.48
N LEU A 249 9.58 -17.10 -16.55
CA LEU A 249 9.59 -16.76 -15.13
C LEU A 249 10.76 -15.80 -14.81
N HIS A 250 10.46 -14.67 -14.17
CA HIS A 250 11.43 -13.67 -13.77
C HIS A 250 11.32 -13.33 -12.28
N PHE A 251 12.47 -13.29 -11.59
CA PHE A 251 12.55 -12.92 -10.17
C PHE A 251 13.13 -11.51 -10.02
N ILE A 252 12.43 -10.62 -9.32
CA ILE A 252 12.93 -9.24 -9.10
C ILE A 252 13.83 -9.13 -7.87
N GLY A 253 13.40 -9.66 -6.72
CA GLY A 253 14.17 -9.55 -5.47
C GLY A 253 13.68 -8.52 -4.45
N ILE A 254 12.38 -8.25 -4.38
CA ILE A 254 11.79 -7.40 -3.33
C ILE A 254 11.61 -8.22 -2.05
N GLU A 255 12.35 -7.84 -1.02
CA GLU A 255 12.37 -8.50 0.30
C GLU A 255 11.00 -8.50 0.99
N ASN A 256 10.85 -9.30 2.05
CA ASN A 256 9.59 -9.42 2.78
C ASN A 256 9.33 -8.23 3.73
N ILE A 257 8.10 -8.19 4.28
CA ILE A 257 7.63 -7.13 5.19
C ILE A 257 8.52 -6.93 6.43
N HIS A 258 9.17 -7.98 6.94
CA HIS A 258 10.03 -7.87 8.11
C HIS A 258 11.33 -7.14 7.80
N VAL A 259 11.88 -7.36 6.61
CA VAL A 259 13.05 -6.63 6.12
C VAL A 259 12.70 -5.15 5.91
N MET A 260 11.53 -4.87 5.33
CA MET A 260 11.08 -3.48 5.13
C MET A 260 10.85 -2.73 6.44
N ARG A 261 10.21 -3.37 7.44
CA ARG A 261 10.08 -2.80 8.79
C ARG A 261 11.44 -2.50 9.42
N ASN A 262 12.40 -3.44 9.35
CA ASN A 262 13.74 -3.22 9.89
C ASN A 262 14.46 -2.08 9.15
N SER A 263 14.33 -2.02 7.83
CA SER A 263 14.90 -0.93 7.03
C SER A 263 14.35 0.45 7.44
N GLN A 264 13.04 0.56 7.64
CA GLN A 264 12.42 1.79 8.14
C GLN A 264 12.87 2.14 9.56
N GLN A 265 12.98 1.14 10.46
CA GLN A 265 13.48 1.39 11.80
C GLN A 265 14.89 2.01 11.76
N LYS A 266 15.78 1.49 10.93
CA LYS A 266 17.13 2.06 10.76
C LYS A 266 17.10 3.49 10.21
N ILE A 267 16.17 3.82 9.31
CA ILE A 267 15.97 5.21 8.86
C ILE A 267 15.54 6.11 10.03
N THR A 268 14.61 5.65 10.85
CA THR A 268 14.19 6.37 12.06
C THR A 268 15.36 6.57 13.01
N ASP A 269 16.20 5.55 13.23
CA ASP A 269 17.38 5.62 14.10
C ASP A 269 18.40 6.66 13.60
N VAL A 270 18.60 6.76 12.27
CA VAL A 270 19.42 7.81 11.65
C VAL A 270 18.80 9.19 11.88
N GLY A 271 17.48 9.28 11.79
CA GLY A 271 16.76 10.51 12.02
C GLY A 271 16.81 11.02 13.46
N ASP A 272 16.95 10.11 14.41
CA ASP A 272 17.07 10.39 15.84
C ASP A 272 18.48 10.83 16.28
N MET A 273 19.48 10.74 15.39
CA MET A 273 20.85 11.13 15.70
C MET A 273 20.93 12.63 16.02
N ARG A 274 21.55 12.97 17.16
CA ARG A 274 21.78 14.36 17.54
C ARG A 274 22.99 14.92 16.80
N SER A 275 22.75 15.84 15.87
CA SER A 275 23.81 16.53 15.11
C SER A 275 24.82 15.57 14.47
N PRO A 276 24.37 14.60 13.64
CA PRO A 276 25.27 13.65 12.99
C PRO A 276 26.23 14.37 12.04
N SER A 277 27.45 13.85 11.90
CA SER A 277 28.29 14.29 10.78
C SER A 277 27.65 13.84 9.46
N MET A 278 28.01 14.50 8.35
CA MET A 278 27.54 14.06 7.03
C MET A 278 27.95 12.62 6.72
N GLY A 279 29.14 12.20 7.18
CA GLY A 279 29.61 10.83 7.03
C GLY A 279 28.73 9.82 7.76
N ASP A 280 28.40 10.09 9.03
CA ASP A 280 27.53 9.22 9.83
C ASP A 280 26.11 9.15 9.25
N PHE A 281 25.58 10.28 8.79
CA PHE A 281 24.27 10.35 8.14
C PHE A 281 24.21 9.49 6.87
N LEU A 282 25.18 9.65 5.96
CA LEU A 282 25.22 8.89 4.70
C LEU A 282 25.44 7.40 4.95
N TRP A 283 26.33 7.05 5.89
CA TRP A 283 26.59 5.67 6.27
C TRP A 283 25.34 5.01 6.87
N GLY A 284 24.64 5.71 7.76
CA GLY A 284 23.39 5.24 8.34
C GLY A 284 22.30 5.04 7.28
N LEU A 285 22.15 6.01 6.37
CA LEU A 285 21.21 5.95 5.25
C LEU A 285 21.48 4.75 4.35
N GLU A 286 22.75 4.51 3.98
CA GLU A 286 23.12 3.35 3.16
C GLU A 286 22.84 2.03 3.89
N ASN A 287 23.23 1.91 5.16
CA ASN A 287 23.04 0.70 5.96
C ASN A 287 21.60 0.41 6.37
N SER A 288 20.71 1.40 6.24
CA SER A 288 19.27 1.18 6.33
C SER A 288 18.77 0.26 5.23
N GLY A 289 19.42 0.28 4.05
CA GLY A 289 18.95 -0.40 2.84
C GLY A 289 17.69 0.20 2.23
N TRP A 290 17.14 1.29 2.77
CA TRP A 290 15.84 1.84 2.35
C TRP A 290 15.80 2.19 0.86
N LEU A 291 16.79 2.97 0.40
CA LEU A 291 16.88 3.37 -1.01
C LEU A 291 17.10 2.16 -1.95
N LYS A 292 17.80 1.12 -1.48
CA LYS A 292 17.94 -0.13 -2.23
C LYS A 292 16.59 -0.84 -2.39
N HIS A 293 15.74 -0.82 -1.38
CA HIS A 293 14.40 -1.39 -1.44
C HIS A 293 13.47 -0.58 -2.35
N ILE A 294 13.50 0.76 -2.26
CA ILE A 294 12.76 1.64 -3.18
C ILE A 294 13.19 1.39 -4.63
N LYS A 295 14.49 1.29 -4.89
CA LYS A 295 15.02 0.93 -6.20
C LYS A 295 14.47 -0.41 -6.70
N ALA A 296 14.45 -1.45 -5.88
CA ALA A 296 13.94 -2.76 -6.30
C ALA A 296 12.45 -2.73 -6.67
N VAL A 297 11.64 -1.91 -5.98
CA VAL A 297 10.22 -1.71 -6.32
C VAL A 297 10.08 -0.97 -7.65
N LEU A 298 10.87 0.09 -7.88
CA LEU A 298 10.90 0.82 -9.15
C LEU A 298 11.35 -0.09 -10.31
N ASP A 299 12.40 -0.89 -10.11
CA ASP A 299 12.90 -1.84 -11.11
C ASP A 299 11.82 -2.86 -11.52
N ALA A 300 10.98 -3.31 -10.59
CA ALA A 300 9.82 -4.16 -10.91
C ALA A 300 8.83 -3.45 -11.84
N GLY A 301 8.48 -2.21 -11.52
CA GLY A 301 7.59 -1.39 -12.34
C GLY A 301 8.16 -1.16 -13.75
N VAL A 302 9.45 -0.82 -13.84
CA VAL A 302 10.16 -0.63 -15.12
C VAL A 302 10.18 -1.91 -15.94
N PHE A 303 10.43 -3.08 -15.33
CA PHE A 303 10.39 -4.35 -16.04
C PHE A 303 9.00 -4.62 -16.64
N ILE A 304 7.94 -4.43 -15.84
CA ILE A 304 6.55 -4.64 -16.30
C ILE A 304 6.22 -3.68 -17.44
N VAL A 305 6.62 -2.40 -17.34
CA VAL A 305 6.39 -1.40 -18.40
C VAL A 305 7.06 -1.81 -19.71
N LYS A 306 8.33 -2.23 -19.67
CA LYS A 306 9.05 -2.68 -20.86
C LYS A 306 8.36 -3.88 -21.52
N ALA A 307 7.98 -4.87 -20.72
CA ALA A 307 7.26 -6.04 -21.23
C ALA A 307 5.93 -5.65 -21.90
N VAL A 308 5.15 -4.76 -21.29
CA VAL A 308 3.79 -4.42 -21.75
C VAL A 308 3.77 -3.42 -22.90
N ALA A 309 4.53 -2.33 -22.79
CA ALA A 309 4.49 -1.20 -23.72
C ALA A 309 5.52 -1.30 -24.85
N GLU A 310 6.70 -1.89 -24.61
CA GLU A 310 7.76 -2.01 -25.62
C GLU A 310 7.71 -3.38 -26.33
N GLU A 311 7.59 -4.48 -25.57
CA GLU A 311 7.55 -5.83 -26.15
C GLU A 311 6.13 -6.28 -26.54
N GLY A 312 5.08 -5.63 -26.01
CA GLY A 312 3.69 -6.03 -26.25
C GLY A 312 3.30 -7.37 -25.63
N VAL A 313 3.96 -7.77 -24.53
CA VAL A 313 3.80 -9.06 -23.86
C VAL A 313 2.99 -8.90 -22.57
N SER A 314 2.03 -9.80 -22.35
CA SER A 314 1.24 -9.84 -21.11
C SER A 314 2.08 -10.36 -19.93
N VAL A 315 1.80 -9.85 -18.74
CA VAL A 315 2.56 -10.14 -17.51
C VAL A 315 1.61 -10.58 -16.40
N LEU A 316 1.92 -11.70 -15.74
CA LEU A 316 1.34 -12.06 -14.44
C LEU A 316 2.30 -11.68 -13.33
N VAL A 317 1.88 -10.80 -12.42
CA VAL A 317 2.68 -10.39 -11.25
C VAL A 317 2.17 -11.09 -10.00
N HIS A 318 3.05 -11.76 -9.28
CA HIS A 318 2.71 -12.27 -7.96
C HIS A 318 3.88 -12.18 -6.98
N CYS A 319 3.59 -12.56 -5.74
CA CYS A 319 4.59 -12.69 -4.68
C CYS A 319 4.22 -13.93 -3.86
N SER A 320 4.32 -13.87 -2.53
CA SER A 320 3.73 -14.89 -1.67
C SER A 320 2.19 -14.80 -1.65
N ASP A 321 1.61 -13.81 -0.99
CA ASP A 321 0.15 -13.68 -0.83
C ASP A 321 -0.50 -12.75 -1.85
N GLY A 322 0.26 -11.97 -2.63
CA GLY A 322 -0.31 -11.16 -3.73
C GLY A 322 -0.97 -9.83 -3.32
N TRP A 323 -0.72 -9.30 -2.11
CA TRP A 323 -1.32 -8.05 -1.61
C TRP A 323 -0.32 -6.99 -1.12
N ASP A 324 0.98 -7.30 -1.04
CA ASP A 324 2.02 -6.35 -0.62
C ASP A 324 2.85 -5.91 -1.84
N ARG A 325 3.93 -6.65 -2.14
CA ARG A 325 4.84 -6.39 -3.27
C ARG A 325 4.16 -6.41 -4.64
N THR A 326 3.13 -7.25 -4.78
CA THR A 326 2.31 -7.30 -6.00
C THR A 326 1.54 -5.99 -6.19
N ALA A 327 0.99 -5.41 -5.12
CA ALA A 327 0.32 -4.11 -5.20
C ALA A 327 1.32 -3.01 -5.57
N GLN A 328 2.49 -2.99 -4.91
CA GLN A 328 3.58 -2.07 -5.26
C GLN A 328 3.97 -2.16 -6.74
N ALA A 329 4.30 -3.35 -7.24
CA ALA A 329 4.75 -3.54 -8.62
C ALA A 329 3.67 -3.19 -9.66
N CYS A 330 2.43 -3.64 -9.46
CA CYS A 330 1.31 -3.31 -10.35
C CYS A 330 1.01 -1.81 -10.36
N SER A 331 1.02 -1.14 -9.20
CA SER A 331 0.72 0.28 -9.12
C SER A 331 1.83 1.17 -9.67
N VAL A 332 3.11 0.86 -9.41
CA VAL A 332 4.23 1.59 -10.03
C VAL A 332 4.21 1.43 -11.55
N ALA A 333 3.98 0.21 -12.06
CA ALA A 333 3.83 -0.01 -13.49
C ALA A 333 2.66 0.80 -14.07
N SER A 334 1.52 0.85 -13.38
CA SER A 334 0.35 1.61 -13.79
C SER A 334 0.65 3.12 -13.88
N VAL A 335 1.32 3.71 -12.88
CA VAL A 335 1.73 5.13 -12.90
C VAL A 335 2.66 5.44 -14.07
N LEU A 336 3.56 4.52 -14.40
CA LEU A 336 4.48 4.67 -15.53
C LEU A 336 3.75 4.54 -16.88
N LEU A 337 2.82 3.59 -17.01
CA LEU A 337 2.11 3.29 -18.26
C LEU A 337 1.03 4.31 -18.62
N ASP A 338 0.24 4.78 -17.64
CA ASP A 338 -0.99 5.52 -17.92
C ASP A 338 -0.97 6.93 -17.31
N PRO A 339 -0.98 8.00 -18.15
CA PRO A 339 -1.05 9.38 -17.67
C PRO A 339 -2.26 9.67 -16.78
N PHE A 340 -3.37 8.93 -16.92
CA PHE A 340 -4.54 9.09 -16.05
C PHE A 340 -4.14 8.94 -14.57
N TYR A 341 -3.33 7.95 -14.22
CA TYR A 341 -2.92 7.70 -12.84
C TYR A 341 -1.96 8.74 -12.25
N ARG A 342 -1.50 9.70 -13.06
CA ARG A 342 -0.70 10.86 -12.62
C ARG A 342 -1.55 12.10 -12.35
N THR A 343 -2.86 12.00 -12.55
CA THR A 343 -3.85 12.98 -12.07
C THR A 343 -4.20 12.69 -10.60
N ILE A 344 -4.67 13.69 -9.86
CA ILE A 344 -5.16 13.53 -8.48
C ILE A 344 -6.23 12.45 -8.45
N ARG A 345 -7.22 12.57 -9.34
CA ARG A 345 -8.31 11.60 -9.47
C ARG A 345 -7.78 10.21 -9.80
N GLY A 346 -6.88 10.10 -10.77
CA GLY A 346 -6.35 8.80 -11.18
C GLY A 346 -5.53 8.13 -10.09
N LEU A 347 -4.71 8.87 -9.31
CA LEU A 347 -3.98 8.25 -8.20
C LEU A 347 -4.95 7.71 -7.13
N MET A 348 -6.04 8.43 -6.85
CA MET A 348 -7.10 7.94 -5.96
C MET A 348 -7.73 6.64 -6.50
N VAL A 349 -8.09 6.61 -7.79
CA VAL A 349 -8.62 5.39 -8.45
C VAL A 349 -7.61 4.24 -8.36
N LEU A 350 -6.33 4.51 -8.59
CA LEU A 350 -5.29 3.50 -8.53
C LEU A 350 -5.17 2.88 -7.14
N ILE A 351 -5.16 3.70 -6.09
CA ILE A 351 -5.04 3.21 -4.70
C ILE A 351 -6.28 2.39 -4.33
N GLU A 352 -7.46 2.90 -4.64
CA GLU A 352 -8.72 2.21 -4.34
C GLU A 352 -8.84 0.89 -5.10
N LYS A 353 -8.41 0.85 -6.36
CA LYS A 353 -8.32 -0.38 -7.14
C LYS A 353 -7.25 -1.31 -6.58
N ASP A 354 -5.97 -0.96 -6.68
CA ASP A 354 -4.85 -1.90 -6.51
C ASP A 354 -4.52 -2.25 -5.05
N TRP A 355 -4.94 -1.41 -4.10
CA TRP A 355 -4.64 -1.56 -2.69
C TRP A 355 -5.89 -1.87 -1.88
N VAL A 356 -6.91 -1.03 -1.93
CA VAL A 356 -8.11 -1.20 -1.09
C VAL A 356 -8.93 -2.40 -1.57
N SER A 357 -9.42 -2.37 -2.82
CA SER A 357 -10.32 -3.41 -3.33
C SER A 357 -9.61 -4.77 -3.47
N PHE A 358 -8.34 -4.76 -3.88
CA PHE A 358 -7.50 -5.97 -3.96
C PHE A 358 -6.93 -6.43 -2.59
N GLY A 359 -7.34 -5.81 -1.48
CA GLY A 359 -7.17 -6.36 -0.13
C GLY A 359 -5.75 -6.27 0.43
N HIS A 360 -5.06 -5.14 0.22
CA HIS A 360 -3.91 -4.79 1.03
C HIS A 360 -4.32 -4.71 2.52
N LYS A 361 -3.49 -5.26 3.42
CA LYS A 361 -3.85 -5.44 4.82
C LYS A 361 -3.58 -4.18 5.65
N PHE A 362 -4.24 -3.07 5.33
CA PHE A 362 -3.96 -1.77 5.96
C PHE A 362 -3.96 -1.82 7.49
N SER A 363 -5.00 -2.37 8.13
CA SER A 363 -5.07 -2.44 9.61
C SER A 363 -3.88 -3.16 10.22
N HIS A 364 -3.42 -4.25 9.60
CA HIS A 364 -2.26 -5.00 10.07
C HIS A 364 -0.94 -4.27 9.78
N ARG A 365 -0.80 -3.69 8.58
CA ARG A 365 0.46 -3.09 8.12
C ARG A 365 0.77 -1.77 8.83
N TYR A 366 -0.26 -1.01 9.21
CA TYR A 366 -0.12 0.31 9.84
C TYR A 366 -0.59 0.35 11.30
N SER A 367 -0.86 -0.83 11.89
CA SER A 367 -1.25 -0.99 13.30
C SER A 367 -2.41 -0.10 13.69
N HIS A 368 -3.51 -0.13 12.93
CA HIS A 368 -4.71 0.65 13.25
C HIS A 368 -5.38 0.15 14.53
N LEU A 369 -5.29 -1.15 14.81
CA LEU A 369 -5.73 -1.79 16.04
C LEU A 369 -4.53 -2.43 16.75
N GLU A 370 -4.72 -2.81 18.01
CA GLU A 370 -3.79 -3.71 18.69
C GLU A 370 -3.72 -5.08 17.95
N GLY A 371 -2.51 -5.54 17.67
CA GLY A 371 -2.28 -6.73 16.85
C GLY A 371 -0.82 -7.19 16.87
N ASP A 372 -0.49 -8.19 16.05
CA ASP A 372 0.88 -8.72 16.00
C ASP A 372 1.85 -7.68 15.42
N PRO A 373 2.83 -7.17 16.20
CA PRO A 373 3.81 -6.21 15.70
C PRO A 373 4.64 -6.76 14.54
N LYS A 374 4.70 -8.09 14.36
CA LYS A 374 5.39 -8.72 13.23
C LYS A 374 4.67 -8.51 11.90
N GLU A 375 3.39 -8.17 11.90
CA GLU A 375 2.62 -7.87 10.68
C GLU A 375 2.77 -6.40 10.21
N VAL A 376 3.30 -5.51 11.05
CA VAL A 376 3.50 -4.09 10.73
C VAL A 376 4.64 -3.92 9.72
N SER A 377 4.41 -3.14 8.67
CA SER A 377 5.40 -2.86 7.63
C SER A 377 4.97 -1.69 6.71
N PRO A 378 5.91 -0.85 6.26
CA PRO A 378 5.64 0.39 5.50
C PRO A 378 5.48 0.16 4.00
N VAL A 379 4.54 -0.71 3.61
CA VAL A 379 4.44 -1.18 2.22
C VAL A 379 3.93 -0.09 1.26
N ILE A 380 2.86 0.62 1.64
CA ILE A 380 2.33 1.72 0.84
C ILE A 380 3.21 2.95 0.93
N ASP A 381 3.91 3.17 2.05
CA ASP A 381 4.84 4.28 2.21
C ASP A 381 5.98 4.17 1.19
N GLN A 382 6.47 2.94 0.95
CA GLN A 382 7.42 2.66 -0.13
C GLN A 382 6.84 2.96 -1.52
N PHE A 383 5.55 2.69 -1.76
CA PHE A 383 4.90 3.05 -3.01
C PHE A 383 4.78 4.57 -3.18
N LEU A 384 4.36 5.30 -2.14
CA LEU A 384 4.30 6.76 -2.15
C LEU A 384 5.69 7.37 -2.37
N GLU A 385 6.73 6.79 -1.78
CA GLU A 385 8.09 7.19 -2.07
C GLU A 385 8.50 6.89 -3.51
N CYS A 386 8.11 5.74 -4.09
CA CYS A 386 8.34 5.48 -5.52
C CYS A 386 7.67 6.55 -6.40
N VAL A 387 6.43 6.94 -6.12
CA VAL A 387 5.73 8.01 -6.85
C VAL A 387 6.47 9.34 -6.68
N TRP A 388 6.90 9.68 -5.46
CA TRP A 388 7.71 10.88 -5.22
C TRP A 388 9.03 10.86 -6.02
N GLN A 389 9.75 9.74 -6.06
CA GLN A 389 10.98 9.59 -6.85
C GLN A 389 10.72 9.80 -8.35
N LEU A 390 9.55 9.40 -8.85
CA LEU A 390 9.15 9.66 -10.24
C LEU A 390 8.78 11.12 -10.46
N MET A 391 8.14 11.79 -9.49
CA MET A 391 7.85 13.22 -9.57
C MET A 391 9.13 14.06 -9.62
N GLU A 392 10.15 13.71 -8.83
CA GLU A 392 11.46 14.38 -8.87
C GLU A 392 12.16 14.21 -10.22
N GLN A 393 12.02 13.03 -10.85
CA GLN A 393 12.59 12.76 -12.18
C GLN A 393 11.79 13.40 -13.32
N PHE A 394 10.47 13.54 -13.15
CA PHE A 394 9.56 14.08 -14.16
C PHE A 394 8.64 15.18 -13.57
N PRO A 395 9.18 16.37 -13.28
CA PRO A 395 8.46 17.41 -12.51
C PRO A 395 7.17 17.92 -13.17
N CYS A 396 7.02 17.77 -14.48
CA CYS A 396 5.85 18.23 -15.24
C CYS A 396 4.87 17.10 -15.61
N ALA A 397 5.11 15.86 -15.16
CA ALA A 397 4.30 14.71 -15.56
C ALA A 397 3.14 14.40 -14.61
N PHE A 398 3.06 15.09 -13.47
CA PHE A 398 2.09 14.84 -12.40
C PHE A 398 1.26 16.09 -12.12
N GLU A 399 -0.05 15.91 -11.94
CA GLU A 399 -0.98 17.00 -11.59
C GLU A 399 -0.82 17.42 -10.12
N PHE A 400 -0.46 16.49 -9.25
CA PHE A 400 -0.29 16.70 -7.82
C PHE A 400 1.16 16.97 -7.43
N ASN A 401 1.34 17.53 -6.24
CA ASN A 401 2.64 17.88 -5.67
C ASN A 401 2.96 17.02 -4.43
N GLU A 402 4.13 17.25 -3.82
CA GLU A 402 4.59 16.53 -2.63
C GLU A 402 3.60 16.60 -1.46
N ARG A 403 2.92 17.75 -1.27
CA ARG A 403 1.95 17.95 -0.19
C ARG A 403 0.80 16.95 -0.27
N PHE A 404 0.36 16.62 -1.48
CA PHE A 404 -0.70 15.62 -1.68
C PHE A 404 -0.27 14.23 -1.18
N LEU A 405 0.95 13.79 -1.52
CA LEU A 405 1.49 12.51 -1.06
C LEU A 405 1.66 12.46 0.47
N LEU A 406 2.11 13.57 1.06
CA LEU A 406 2.24 13.72 2.51
C LEU A 406 0.89 13.66 3.25
N GLN A 407 -0.14 14.31 2.71
CA GLN A 407 -1.49 14.25 3.26
C GLN A 407 -2.08 12.84 3.15
N LEU A 408 -1.88 12.17 2.01
CA LEU A 408 -2.30 10.79 1.84
C LEU A 408 -1.62 9.86 2.86
N HIS A 409 -0.31 9.95 3.01
CA HIS A 409 0.45 9.23 4.03
C HIS A 409 -0.12 9.49 5.42
N THR A 410 -0.34 10.76 5.79
CA THR A 410 -0.94 11.13 7.08
C THR A 410 -2.30 10.45 7.28
N HIS A 411 -3.16 10.48 6.27
CA HIS A 411 -4.51 9.92 6.38
C HIS A 411 -4.55 8.39 6.43
N ILE A 412 -3.57 7.70 5.84
CA ILE A 412 -3.40 6.25 6.00
C ILE A 412 -3.12 5.88 7.46
N HIS A 413 -2.37 6.71 8.20
CA HIS A 413 -2.04 6.44 9.61
C HIS A 413 -3.08 6.97 10.60
N SER A 414 -3.72 8.10 10.30
CA SER A 414 -4.59 8.84 11.21
C SER A 414 -5.88 8.12 11.63
N CYS A 415 -6.34 7.16 10.83
CA CYS A 415 -7.69 6.61 10.94
C CYS A 415 -8.80 7.70 10.99
N GLN A 416 -8.57 8.90 10.44
CA GLN A 416 -9.57 9.97 10.37
C GLN A 416 -10.69 9.63 9.39
N TYR A 417 -10.38 8.89 8.33
CA TYR A 417 -11.30 8.44 7.30
C TYR A 417 -11.31 6.92 7.21
N GLY A 418 -12.42 6.33 6.77
CA GLY A 418 -12.58 4.87 6.72
C GLY A 418 -11.92 4.18 5.53
N ASN A 419 -11.37 4.92 4.54
CA ASN A 419 -10.83 4.36 3.29
C ASN A 419 -9.78 3.26 3.51
N PHE A 420 -8.92 3.43 4.51
CA PHE A 420 -7.79 2.55 4.77
C PHE A 420 -8.03 1.64 5.97
N ILE A 421 -9.28 1.49 6.42
CA ILE A 421 -9.59 0.67 7.59
C ILE A 421 -10.00 -0.73 7.16
N GLY A 422 -9.32 -1.74 7.68
CA GLY A 422 -9.57 -3.15 7.38
C GLY A 422 -8.41 -3.86 6.71
N ASN A 423 -8.64 -5.10 6.31
CA ASN A 423 -7.63 -5.93 5.64
C ASN A 423 -8.12 -6.55 4.32
N ASN A 424 -9.36 -6.28 3.92
CA ASN A 424 -9.97 -6.74 2.68
C ASN A 424 -11.03 -5.73 2.23
N GLY A 425 -11.27 -5.66 0.91
CA GLY A 425 -12.30 -4.78 0.34
C GLY A 425 -13.73 -5.07 0.85
N ASN A 426 -13.96 -6.24 1.42
CA ASN A 426 -15.28 -6.70 1.89
C ASN A 426 -15.71 -6.03 3.20
N LYS A 427 -14.76 -5.47 3.95
CA LYS A 427 -15.00 -4.80 5.23
C LYS A 427 -14.51 -3.35 5.17
N VAL A 428 -14.87 -2.65 4.10
CA VAL A 428 -14.97 -1.20 4.20
C VAL A 428 -16.11 -0.94 5.18
N LEU A 429 -15.76 -0.85 6.46
CA LEU A 429 -16.70 -0.49 7.50
C LEU A 429 -17.29 0.85 7.09
N SER A 430 -18.60 0.97 7.17
CA SER A 430 -19.35 2.21 6.93
C SER A 430 -18.88 3.30 7.91
N ALA A 431 -17.74 3.90 7.60
CA ALA A 431 -17.03 4.87 8.40
C ALA A 431 -16.53 5.94 7.42
N PHE A 432 -17.25 7.05 7.37
CA PHE A 432 -16.87 8.34 6.78
C PHE A 432 -15.73 8.31 5.74
N ILE A 433 -16.08 8.23 4.45
CA ILE A 433 -15.23 8.79 3.40
C ILE A 433 -15.48 10.28 3.39
N PHE A 434 -14.46 11.03 3.80
CA PHE A 434 -14.26 12.33 3.19
C PHE A 434 -13.33 12.11 2.03
N SER A 435 -13.81 12.45 0.84
CA SER A 435 -13.02 12.30 -0.35
C SER A 435 -11.69 13.04 -0.17
N ILE A 436 -10.59 12.34 -0.47
CA ILE A 436 -9.26 12.92 -0.71
C ILE A 436 -9.37 14.19 -1.61
N ILE A 437 -10.45 14.34 -2.40
CA ILE A 437 -10.80 15.54 -3.19
C ILE A 437 -10.87 16.83 -2.34
N LYS A 438 -11.37 16.82 -1.09
CA LYS A 438 -11.44 18.05 -0.26
C LYS A 438 -10.12 18.44 0.39
N LEU A 439 -9.03 17.67 0.21
CA LEU A 439 -7.68 18.14 0.55
C LEU A 439 -7.23 19.34 -0.29
N GLN A 440 -7.92 19.60 -1.41
CA GLN A 440 -7.63 20.73 -2.29
C GLN A 440 -8.46 21.99 -1.97
N THR A 441 -9.62 21.87 -1.31
CA THR A 441 -10.54 23.01 -1.19
C THR A 441 -10.26 23.94 -0.01
N ASN A 442 -9.49 23.51 1.00
CA ASN A 442 -9.21 24.34 2.18
C ASN A 442 -7.83 25.01 2.17
N ASP A 443 -6.96 24.70 1.22
CA ASP A 443 -5.69 25.39 1.03
C ASP A 443 -5.46 25.58 -0.47
N THR A 444 -6.07 26.62 -1.02
CA THR A 444 -5.94 27.01 -2.43
C THR A 444 -4.52 27.53 -2.69
N PHE A 445 -3.86 26.93 -3.69
CA PHE A 445 -2.64 27.34 -4.42
C PHE A 445 -1.42 27.87 -3.65
#